data_AF-A0A961VYA3-F1
#
_entry.id   AF-A0A961VYA3-F1
#
_cell.length_a   1.000
_cell.length_b   1.000
_cell.length_c   1.000
_cell.angle_alpha   90.00
_cell.angle_beta   90.00
_cell.angle_gamma   90.00
#
_symmetry.space_group_name_H-M   'P 1'
#
loop_
_entity.id
_entity.type
_entity.pdbx_description
1 polymer ?
#
loop_
_entity_poly.entity_id
_entity_poly.type
_entity_poly.pdbx_seq_one_letter_code
_entity_poly.pdbx_strand_id
1 'polypeptide(L)'
;MLSGLAVLAVMLPSAFYLTSTTFFDRSPAASNTGADRPIVQRNVSVASLIPQAPLPLTKPEPATAAQPTEQIAVPAPRRTLTAGRIAELMQRAALLTDAGDISAARLVLMHVAEAGQADAALALAHLYDPAKLAERNAGDIDGNLTEARRWYVAADAWGNSSAAADLARLQQR
;
A
#
# COMPACT_ATOMS: atom_id res chain seq x y z
N MET A 1 6.14 -25.88 -50.46
CA MET A 1 6.83 -24.57 -50.48
C MET A 1 7.07 -24.17 -49.02
N LEU A 2 8.30 -24.33 -48.55
CA LEU A 2 8.73 -24.02 -47.18
C LEU A 2 9.12 -22.53 -47.12
N SER A 3 8.40 -21.75 -46.32
CA SER A 3 8.83 -20.43 -45.84
C SER A 3 9.38 -20.66 -44.42
N GLY A 4 10.62 -20.35 -44.04
CA GLY A 4 11.39 -19.17 -44.40
C GLY A 4 11.15 -18.07 -43.37
N LEU A 5 11.54 -18.29 -42.10
CA LEU A 5 11.52 -17.26 -41.07
C LEU A 5 12.78 -17.35 -40.21
N ALA A 6 13.68 -16.42 -40.50
CA ALA A 6 14.84 -16.08 -39.72
C ALA A 6 14.41 -15.26 -38.50
N VAL A 7 14.75 -15.70 -37.28
CA VAL A 7 15.11 -14.84 -36.15
C VAL A 7 16.04 -15.66 -35.25
N LEU A 8 17.33 -15.68 -35.55
CA LEU A 8 18.33 -16.07 -34.56
C LEU A 8 18.81 -14.76 -33.92
N ALA A 9 18.14 -14.36 -32.85
CA ALA A 9 18.56 -13.24 -32.03
C ALA A 9 19.91 -13.61 -31.39
N VAL A 10 20.94 -12.91 -31.85
CA VAL A 10 22.32 -13.03 -31.38
C VAL A 10 22.36 -12.67 -29.91
N MET A 11 22.76 -13.68 -29.14
CA MET A 11 23.27 -13.65 -27.79
C MET A 11 24.37 -12.59 -27.65
N LEU A 12 24.19 -11.64 -26.74
CA LEU A 12 25.24 -10.73 -26.29
C LEU A 12 25.35 -10.85 -24.76
N PRO A 13 26.53 -11.24 -24.22
CA PRO A 13 26.75 -11.33 -22.78
C PRO A 13 26.97 -9.94 -22.19
N SER A 14 26.18 -9.59 -21.17
CA SER A 14 26.38 -8.39 -20.37
C SER A 14 27.70 -8.47 -19.61
N ALA A 15 28.49 -7.42 -19.75
CA ALA A 15 29.87 -7.30 -19.30
C ALA A 15 30.02 -7.43 -17.77
N PHE A 16 30.97 -8.28 -17.40
CA PHE A 16 31.68 -8.29 -16.14
C PHE A 16 32.38 -6.93 -15.94
N TYR A 17 32.08 -6.21 -14.86
CA TYR A 17 32.95 -5.13 -14.36
C TYR A 17 33.51 -5.52 -12.99
N LEU A 18 34.83 -5.53 -12.93
CA LEU A 18 35.64 -5.83 -11.74
C LEU A 18 35.75 -4.60 -10.82
N THR A 19 35.77 -4.89 -9.51
CA THR A 19 36.71 -4.38 -8.48
C THR A 19 37.10 -2.91 -8.51
N SER A 20 36.72 -2.15 -7.48
CA SER A 20 37.70 -1.67 -6.47
C SER A 20 37.04 -0.96 -5.30
N THR A 21 37.39 -1.46 -4.11
CA THR A 21 37.20 -0.87 -2.79
C THR A 21 37.92 0.46 -2.66
N THR A 22 37.21 1.53 -2.34
CA THR A 22 37.80 2.69 -1.65
C THR A 22 36.91 3.10 -0.48
N PHE A 23 37.32 2.59 0.66
CA PHE A 23 36.98 3.04 2.00
C PHE A 23 37.59 4.44 2.19
N PHE A 24 36.77 5.48 2.39
CA PHE A 24 37.26 6.80 2.76
C PHE A 24 36.34 7.50 3.76
N ASP A 25 36.90 7.62 4.96
CA ASP A 25 36.79 8.72 5.92
C ASP A 25 35.43 9.04 6.57
N ARG A 26 35.21 8.39 7.71
CA ARG A 26 34.29 8.84 8.75
C ARG A 26 35.02 9.87 9.62
N SER A 27 34.86 11.15 9.28
CA SER A 27 35.19 12.28 10.15
C SER A 27 33.91 12.95 10.69
N PRO A 28 33.56 12.77 11.98
CA PRO A 28 32.66 13.69 12.67
C PRO A 28 33.45 14.49 13.72
N ALA A 29 33.93 15.67 13.33
CA ALA A 29 34.32 16.72 14.27
C ALA A 29 33.11 17.64 14.51
N ALA A 30 32.26 17.29 15.45
CA ALA A 30 31.27 18.21 16.02
C ALA A 30 31.53 18.31 17.52
N SER A 31 32.26 19.37 17.89
CA SER A 31 32.59 19.74 19.25
C SER A 31 31.34 20.28 19.97
N ASN A 32 30.62 19.35 20.59
CA ASN A 32 29.52 19.50 21.54
C ASN A 32 29.79 20.33 22.81
N THR A 33 30.54 21.42 22.79
CA THR A 33 30.75 22.25 24.00
C THR A 33 29.66 23.30 24.12
N GLY A 34 28.69 23.02 24.99
CA GLY A 34 27.61 23.92 25.37
C GLY A 34 26.97 23.49 26.69
N ALA A 35 27.80 23.14 27.66
CA ALA A 35 27.37 22.95 29.05
C ALA A 35 27.25 24.33 29.70
N ASP A 36 26.07 24.94 29.61
CA ASP A 36 25.55 25.85 30.65
C ASP A 36 24.05 26.09 30.44
N ARG A 37 23.20 25.30 31.11
CA ARG A 37 21.81 25.69 31.35
C ARG A 37 21.47 25.35 32.80
N PRO A 38 21.29 26.33 33.69
CA PRO A 38 20.76 26.08 35.01
C PRO A 38 19.28 25.70 34.89
N ILE A 39 18.95 24.47 35.30
CA ILE A 39 17.57 24.01 35.44
C ILE A 39 17.00 24.67 36.71
N VAL A 40 16.40 25.86 36.56
CA VAL A 40 15.57 26.45 37.61
C VAL A 40 14.20 25.82 37.54
N GLN A 41 13.96 24.89 38.46
CA GLN A 41 12.68 24.23 38.67
C GLN A 41 11.67 25.24 39.24
N ARG A 42 10.80 25.79 38.39
CA ARG A 42 9.69 26.62 38.83
C ARG A 42 8.46 25.72 39.09
N ASN A 43 8.38 25.25 40.31
CA ASN A 43 7.23 24.65 40.96
C ASN A 43 6.07 25.66 41.10
N VAL A 44 5.28 25.90 40.05
CA VAL A 44 4.02 26.64 40.21
C VAL A 44 2.90 25.66 40.54
N SER A 45 2.74 25.42 41.84
CA SER A 45 1.52 24.86 42.40
C SER A 45 0.46 25.96 42.38
N VAL A 46 -0.58 25.81 41.56
CA VAL A 46 -1.81 26.61 41.64
C VAL A 46 -2.96 25.69 41.98
N ALA A 47 -3.11 25.45 43.28
CA ALA A 47 -4.39 25.09 43.84
C ALA A 47 -5.31 26.31 43.70
N SER A 48 -6.33 26.22 42.85
CA SER A 48 -7.51 27.06 42.97
C SER A 48 -8.75 26.20 42.76
N LEU A 49 -9.44 25.98 43.88
CA LEU A 49 -10.74 25.34 43.99
C LEU A 49 -11.78 26.17 43.24
N ILE A 50 -12.49 25.55 42.30
CA ILE A 50 -13.82 26.03 41.87
C ILE A 50 -14.85 25.03 42.45
N PRO A 51 -15.79 25.47 43.30
CA PRO A 51 -16.85 24.63 43.85
C PRO A 51 -17.79 24.11 42.76
N GLN A 52 -18.10 22.81 42.80
CA GLN A 52 -19.19 22.20 42.04
C GLN A 52 -20.55 22.40 42.73
N ALA A 53 -21.61 22.67 41.96
CA ALA A 53 -22.94 22.01 42.02
C ALA A 53 -23.83 22.51 40.83
N PRO A 54 -24.96 21.88 40.49
CA PRO A 54 -25.04 20.83 39.47
C PRO A 54 -26.03 21.17 38.34
N LEU A 55 -25.79 20.67 37.12
CA LEU A 55 -26.81 20.63 36.06
C LEU A 55 -27.17 19.16 35.77
N PRO A 56 -28.46 18.89 35.53
CA PRO A 56 -29.12 17.63 35.86
C PRO A 56 -28.65 16.46 35.00
N LEU A 57 -28.75 15.28 35.60
CA LEU A 57 -28.58 13.94 35.03
C LEU A 57 -29.30 13.81 33.66
N THR A 58 -28.60 14.14 32.58
CA THR A 58 -28.94 13.56 31.28
C THR A 58 -28.48 12.12 31.33
N LYS A 59 -29.46 11.26 31.63
CA LYS A 59 -29.53 9.82 31.35
C LYS A 59 -28.27 9.29 30.63
N PRO A 60 -27.53 8.32 31.19
CA PRO A 60 -26.55 7.58 30.40
C PRO A 60 -27.32 6.87 29.28
N GLU A 61 -27.34 7.48 28.11
CA GLU A 61 -27.43 6.74 26.87
C GLU A 61 -26.29 5.72 26.93
N PRO A 62 -26.57 4.41 26.75
CA PRO A 62 -25.50 3.45 26.74
C PRO A 62 -24.55 3.88 25.63
N ALA A 63 -23.36 4.34 26.02
CA ALA A 63 -22.19 4.16 25.22
C ALA A 63 -22.07 2.65 25.04
N THR A 64 -22.77 2.12 24.03
CA THR A 64 -22.38 0.89 23.37
C THR A 64 -20.92 1.11 23.04
N ALA A 65 -20.06 0.51 23.85
CA ALA A 65 -18.68 0.28 23.50
C ALA A 65 -18.76 -0.36 22.12
N ALA A 66 -18.49 0.43 21.08
CA ALA A 66 -18.29 -0.06 19.74
C ALA A 66 -17.08 -0.97 19.84
N GLN A 67 -17.35 -2.26 20.01
CA GLN A 67 -16.39 -3.30 19.73
C GLN A 67 -15.82 -2.96 18.35
N PRO A 68 -14.50 -2.89 18.17
CA PRO A 68 -13.92 -2.81 16.84
C PRO A 68 -14.28 -4.10 16.11
N THR A 69 -15.46 -4.16 15.50
CA THR A 69 -15.68 -4.99 14.34
C THR A 69 -14.64 -4.49 13.36
N GLU A 70 -13.60 -5.27 13.06
CA GLU A 70 -12.67 -5.01 11.96
C GLU A 70 -13.44 -5.16 10.64
N GLN A 71 -14.44 -4.31 10.44
CA GLN A 71 -15.17 -4.16 9.21
C GLN A 71 -14.21 -3.44 8.27
N ILE A 72 -13.63 -4.19 7.34
CA ILE A 72 -12.71 -3.62 6.35
C ILE A 72 -13.51 -2.64 5.51
N ALA A 73 -13.22 -1.36 5.69
CA ALA A 73 -13.88 -0.31 4.94
C ALA A 73 -13.56 -0.45 3.45
N VAL A 74 -14.60 -0.58 2.64
CA VAL A 74 -14.49 -0.50 1.19
C VAL A 74 -13.88 0.87 0.84
N PRO A 75 -12.79 0.93 0.06
CA PRO A 75 -12.29 2.18 -0.48
C PRO A 75 -13.43 2.92 -1.19
N ALA A 76 -13.70 4.17 -0.85
CA ALA A 76 -14.62 4.98 -1.64
C ALA A 76 -13.93 5.43 -2.94
N PRO A 77 -14.66 5.57 -4.06
CA PRO A 77 -14.13 6.22 -5.25
C PRO A 77 -13.73 7.66 -4.93
N ARG A 78 -12.45 8.01 -5.14
CA ARG A 78 -11.88 9.34 -4.85
C ARG A 78 -11.59 10.15 -6.10
N ARG A 79 -11.72 9.55 -7.28
CA ARG A 79 -11.35 10.15 -8.57
C ARG A 79 -12.40 9.88 -9.62
N THR A 80 -12.61 10.83 -10.52
CA THR A 80 -13.41 10.64 -11.73
C THR A 80 -12.46 10.48 -12.91
N LEU A 81 -12.63 9.40 -13.69
CA LEU A 81 -11.85 9.14 -14.89
C LEU A 81 -12.78 8.89 -16.07
N THR A 82 -12.38 9.35 -17.25
CA THR A 82 -13.10 9.05 -18.49
C THR A 82 -12.86 7.60 -18.88
N ALA A 83 -13.81 6.98 -19.60
CA ALA A 83 -13.68 5.59 -20.05
C ALA A 83 -12.42 5.35 -20.89
N GLY A 84 -12.08 6.29 -21.79
CA GLY A 84 -10.85 6.22 -22.57
C GLY A 84 -9.60 6.22 -21.70
N ARG A 85 -9.56 7.05 -20.66
CA ARG A 85 -8.43 7.10 -19.74
C ARG A 85 -8.31 5.84 -18.88
N ILE A 86 -9.43 5.27 -18.47
CA ILE A 86 -9.48 3.99 -17.76
C ILE A 86 -8.86 2.89 -18.63
N ALA A 87 -9.29 2.78 -19.89
CA ALA A 87 -8.78 1.78 -20.81
C ALA A 87 -7.25 1.91 -21.05
N GLU A 88 -6.76 3.12 -21.29
CA GLU A 88 -5.32 3.39 -21.47
C GLU A 88 -4.50 2.95 -20.24
N LEU A 89 -4.97 3.28 -19.04
CA LEU A 89 -4.26 2.96 -17.81
C LEU A 89 -4.31 1.47 -17.49
N MET A 90 -5.44 0.81 -17.75
CA MET A 90 -5.56 -0.66 -17.61
C MET A 90 -4.59 -1.38 -18.56
N GLN A 91 -4.50 -0.94 -19.82
CA GLN A 91 -3.54 -1.50 -20.77
C GLN A 91 -2.10 -1.27 -20.30
N ARG A 92 -1.78 -0.07 -19.82
CA ARG A 92 -0.45 0.23 -19.28
C ARG A 92 -0.11 -0.64 -18.06
N ALA A 93 -1.06 -0.83 -17.15
CA ALA A 93 -0.87 -1.68 -15.99
C ALA A 93 -0.60 -3.15 -16.37
N ALA A 94 -1.31 -3.67 -17.38
CA ALA A 94 -1.06 -5.01 -17.90
C ALA A 94 0.36 -5.14 -18.44
N LEU A 95 0.81 -4.20 -19.28
CA LEU A 95 2.18 -4.19 -19.81
C LEU A 95 3.25 -4.13 -18.71
N LEU A 96 3.02 -3.34 -17.66
CA LEU A 96 3.95 -3.26 -16.52
C LEU A 96 3.98 -4.56 -15.71
N THR A 97 2.82 -5.20 -15.56
CA THR A 97 2.70 -6.49 -14.87
C THR A 97 3.44 -7.58 -15.65
N ASP A 98 3.26 -7.64 -16.97
CA ASP A 98 3.93 -8.59 -17.86
C ASP A 98 5.44 -8.37 -17.91
N ALA A 99 5.89 -7.12 -17.81
CA ALA A 99 7.30 -6.76 -17.71
C ALA A 99 7.92 -7.07 -16.33
N GLY A 100 7.09 -7.44 -15.33
CA GLY A 100 7.53 -7.70 -13.96
C GLY A 100 7.74 -6.44 -13.10
N ASP A 101 7.40 -5.25 -13.61
CA ASP A 101 7.43 -4.00 -12.83
C ASP A 101 6.13 -3.87 -12.01
N ILE A 102 6.05 -4.71 -10.97
CA ILE A 102 4.88 -4.80 -10.08
C ILE A 102 4.64 -3.49 -9.33
N SER A 103 5.72 -2.80 -8.94
CA SER A 103 5.63 -1.52 -8.22
C SER A 103 4.98 -0.44 -9.09
N ALA A 104 5.40 -0.29 -10.34
CA ALA A 104 4.75 0.64 -11.26
C ALA A 104 3.32 0.21 -11.60
N ALA A 105 3.07 -1.09 -11.81
CA ALA A 105 1.73 -1.61 -12.07
C ALA A 105 0.76 -1.27 -10.94
N ARG A 106 1.16 -1.45 -9.68
CA ARG A 106 0.37 -1.11 -8.49
C ARG A 106 -0.03 0.37 -8.48
N LEU A 107 0.89 1.28 -8.81
CA LEU A 107 0.59 2.72 -8.85
C LEU A 107 -0.47 3.06 -9.91
N VAL A 108 -0.33 2.49 -11.11
CA VAL A 108 -1.27 2.71 -12.21
C VAL A 108 -2.65 2.13 -11.85
N LEU A 109 -2.69 0.89 -11.34
CA LEU A 109 -3.93 0.24 -10.95
C LEU A 109 -4.61 0.94 -9.77
N MET A 110 -3.86 1.43 -8.78
CA MET A 110 -4.42 2.21 -7.68
C MET A 110 -5.16 3.44 -8.19
N HIS A 111 -4.63 4.13 -9.20
CA HIS A 111 -5.31 5.28 -9.78
C HIS A 111 -6.66 4.92 -10.41
N VAL A 112 -6.75 3.78 -11.10
CA VAL A 112 -7.97 3.31 -11.76
C VAL A 112 -8.95 2.71 -10.75
N ALA A 113 -8.47 1.94 -9.78
CA ALA A 113 -9.26 1.37 -8.71
C ALA A 113 -9.88 2.47 -7.84
N GLU A 114 -9.15 3.55 -7.55
CA GLU A 114 -9.71 4.72 -6.85
C GLU A 114 -10.78 5.46 -7.66
N ALA A 115 -10.96 5.16 -8.95
CA ALA A 115 -12.11 5.63 -9.72
C ALA A 115 -13.32 4.68 -9.65
N GLY A 116 -13.28 3.66 -8.78
CA GLY A 116 -14.38 2.72 -8.56
C GLY A 116 -14.44 1.59 -9.60
N GLN A 117 -13.35 1.32 -10.31
CA GLN A 117 -13.31 0.24 -11.30
C GLN A 117 -13.04 -1.11 -10.63
N ALA A 118 -14.02 -2.02 -10.72
CA ALA A 118 -13.98 -3.32 -10.07
C ALA A 118 -12.81 -4.19 -10.57
N ASP A 119 -12.56 -4.20 -11.88
CA ASP A 119 -11.46 -4.98 -12.48
C ASP A 119 -10.08 -4.46 -12.05
N ALA A 120 -9.93 -3.14 -11.95
CA ALA A 120 -8.69 -2.54 -11.46
C ALA A 120 -8.45 -2.86 -9.98
N ALA A 121 -9.51 -2.86 -9.16
CA ALA A 121 -9.43 -3.26 -7.76
C ALA A 121 -9.04 -4.72 -7.61
N LEU A 122 -9.61 -5.63 -8.41
CA LEU A 122 -9.24 -7.05 -8.39
C LEU A 122 -7.77 -7.24 -8.79
N ALA A 123 -7.34 -6.61 -9.89
CA ALA A 123 -5.96 -6.68 -10.33
C ALA A 123 -4.99 -6.14 -9.28
N LEU A 124 -5.34 -5.04 -8.61
CA LEU A 124 -4.55 -4.48 -7.52
C LEU A 124 -4.50 -5.42 -6.30
N ALA A 125 -5.61 -6.07 -5.95
CA ALA A 125 -5.67 -7.07 -4.88
C ALA A 125 -4.74 -8.25 -5.18
N HIS A 126 -4.74 -8.74 -6.41
CA HIS A 126 -3.83 -9.80 -6.85
C HIS A 126 -2.38 -9.37 -6.69
N LEU A 127 -2.04 -8.14 -7.06
CA LEU A 127 -0.66 -7.64 -6.92
C LEU A 127 -0.25 -7.40 -5.47
N TYR A 128 -1.16 -7.36 -4.50
CA TYR A 128 -0.84 -7.35 -3.08
C TYR A 128 -0.86 -8.75 -2.44
N ASP A 129 -1.53 -9.73 -3.05
CA ASP A 129 -1.62 -11.09 -2.53
C ASP A 129 -0.27 -11.85 -2.69
N PRO A 130 0.42 -12.20 -1.59
CA PRO A 130 1.70 -12.89 -1.66
C PRO A 130 1.60 -14.28 -2.33
N ALA A 131 0.45 -14.98 -2.27
CA ALA A 131 0.31 -16.23 -3.02
C ALA A 131 0.29 -15.98 -4.53
N LYS A 132 -0.49 -14.98 -4.98
CA LYS A 132 -0.55 -14.66 -6.41
C LYS A 132 0.79 -14.10 -6.90
N LEU A 133 1.55 -13.39 -6.07
CA LEU A 133 2.91 -12.96 -6.42
C LEU A 133 3.88 -14.13 -6.51
N ALA A 134 3.79 -15.10 -5.59
CA ALA A 134 4.60 -16.31 -5.63
C ALA A 134 4.34 -17.15 -6.90
N GLU A 135 3.07 -17.28 -7.32
CA GLU A 135 2.68 -17.93 -8.58
C GLU A 135 3.34 -17.30 -9.82
N ARG A 136 3.71 -16.02 -9.74
CA ARG A 136 4.30 -15.24 -10.83
C ARG A 136 5.82 -15.19 -10.82
N ASN A 137 6.47 -15.86 -9.86
CA ASN A 137 7.91 -15.70 -9.58
C ASN A 137 8.31 -14.22 -9.41
N ALA A 138 7.41 -13.41 -8.85
CA ALA A 138 7.59 -11.97 -8.72
C ALA A 138 8.56 -11.58 -7.60
N GLY A 139 9.80 -12.10 -7.65
CA GLY A 139 10.97 -11.68 -6.86
C GLY A 139 10.74 -11.35 -5.37
N ASP A 140 11.56 -10.43 -4.85
CA ASP A 140 11.50 -9.86 -3.50
C ASP A 140 10.37 -8.80 -3.35
N ILE A 141 9.32 -8.84 -4.18
CA ILE A 141 8.22 -7.87 -4.06
C ILE A 141 7.38 -8.24 -2.84
N ASP A 142 7.40 -7.38 -1.83
CA ASP A 142 6.58 -7.56 -0.64
C ASP A 142 5.08 -7.53 -0.99
N GLY A 143 4.42 -8.64 -0.68
CA GLY A 143 2.96 -8.73 -0.63
C GLY A 143 2.41 -8.14 0.68
N ASN A 144 1.16 -7.71 0.67
CA ASN A 144 0.45 -7.22 1.85
C ASN A 144 -0.97 -7.80 1.88
N LEU A 145 -1.20 -8.76 2.78
CA LEU A 145 -2.49 -9.45 2.91
C LEU A 145 -3.63 -8.50 3.31
N THR A 146 -3.35 -7.50 4.15
CA THR A 146 -4.34 -6.53 4.60
C THR A 146 -4.84 -5.67 3.45
N GLU A 147 -3.92 -5.15 2.63
CA GLU A 147 -4.27 -4.39 1.42
C GLU A 147 -4.95 -5.29 0.39
N ALA A 148 -4.45 -6.52 0.16
CA ALA A 148 -5.09 -7.47 -0.75
C ALA A 148 -6.56 -7.70 -0.37
N ARG A 149 -6.83 -7.97 0.92
CA ARG A 149 -8.19 -8.17 1.44
C ARG A 149 -9.07 -6.93 1.21
N ARG A 150 -8.55 -5.74 1.50
CA ARG A 150 -9.26 -4.47 1.29
C ARG A 150 -9.68 -4.26 -0.16
N TRP A 151 -8.79 -4.57 -1.10
CA TRP A 151 -9.09 -4.43 -2.53
C TRP A 151 -9.98 -5.54 -3.07
N TYR A 152 -9.89 -6.77 -2.55
CA TYR A 152 -10.85 -7.83 -2.89
C TYR A 152 -12.27 -7.48 -2.45
N VAL A 153 -12.45 -6.97 -1.22
CA VAL A 153 -13.77 -6.51 -0.74
C VAL A 153 -14.28 -5.35 -1.60
N ALA A 154 -13.40 -4.44 -2.03
CA ALA A 154 -13.75 -3.35 -2.94
C ALA A 154 -14.23 -3.86 -4.31
N ALA A 155 -13.49 -4.80 -4.89
CA ALA A 155 -13.79 -5.38 -6.19
C ALA A 155 -15.13 -6.12 -6.18
N ASP A 156 -15.42 -6.88 -5.13
CA ASP A 156 -16.71 -7.54 -4.93
C ASP A 156 -17.86 -6.52 -4.81
N ALA A 157 -17.68 -5.49 -3.98
CA ALA A 157 -18.66 -4.42 -3.80
C ALA A 157 -18.94 -3.62 -5.08
N TRP A 158 -17.98 -3.52 -5.99
CA TRP A 158 -18.12 -2.84 -7.28
C TRP A 158 -18.57 -3.76 -8.44
N GLY A 159 -18.84 -5.04 -8.15
CA GLY A 159 -19.49 -5.97 -9.09
C GLY A 159 -18.56 -6.98 -9.76
N ASN A 160 -17.31 -7.13 -9.31
CA ASN A 160 -16.44 -8.21 -9.79
C ASN A 160 -16.60 -9.46 -8.90
N SER A 161 -17.39 -10.43 -9.39
CA SER A 161 -17.71 -11.66 -8.67
C SER A 161 -16.52 -12.62 -8.47
N SER A 162 -15.45 -12.49 -9.25
CA SER A 162 -14.22 -13.28 -9.03
C SER A 162 -13.53 -12.92 -7.72
N ALA A 163 -13.76 -11.70 -7.22
CA ALA A 163 -13.16 -11.22 -5.98
C ALA A 163 -13.64 -12.01 -4.75
N ALA A 164 -14.91 -12.44 -4.72
CA ALA A 164 -15.46 -13.21 -3.61
C ALA A 164 -14.74 -14.56 -3.43
N ALA A 165 -14.42 -15.26 -4.51
CA ALA A 165 -13.71 -16.54 -4.46
C ALA A 165 -12.27 -16.37 -3.98
N ASP A 166 -11.56 -15.36 -4.49
CA ASP A 166 -10.19 -15.06 -4.05
C ASP A 166 -10.17 -14.57 -2.59
N LEU A 167 -11.16 -13.79 -2.15
CA LEU A 167 -11.31 -13.34 -0.77
C LEU A 167 -11.51 -14.52 0.18
N ALA A 168 -12.40 -15.46 -0.17
CA ALA A 168 -12.63 -16.66 0.61
C ALA A 168 -11.35 -17.50 0.75
N ARG A 169 -10.57 -17.65 -0.33
CA ARG A 169 -9.25 -18.31 -0.29
C ARG A 169 -8.29 -17.59 0.65
N LEU A 170 -8.25 -16.26 0.61
CA LEU A 170 -7.36 -15.45 1.44
C LEU A 170 -7.71 -15.53 2.94
N GLN A 171 -8.99 -15.68 3.28
CA GLN A 171 -9.46 -15.82 4.67
C GLN A 171 -9.15 -17.18 5.31
N GLN A 172 -8.81 -18.19 4.50
CA GLN A 172 -8.47 -19.54 4.97
C GLN A 172 -6.98 -19.72 5.31
N ARG A 173 -6.20 -18.64 5.30
CA ARG A 173 -4.74 -18.64 5.55
C ARG A 173 -4.42 -17.95 6.86
#